data_AF-A0A959JLM9-F1
#
_entry.id   AF-A0A959JLM9-F1
#
_cell.length_a   1.000
_cell.length_b   1.000
_cell.length_c   1.000
_cell.angle_alpha   90.00
_cell.angle_beta   90.00
_cell.angle_gamma   90.00
#
_symmetry.space_group_name_H-M   'P 1'
#
loop_
_entity.id
_entity.type
_entity.pdbx_description
1 polymer ?
#
loop_
_entity_poly.entity_id
_entity_poly.type
_entity_poly.pdbx_seq_one_letter_code
_entity_poly.pdbx_strand_id
1 'polypeptide(L)'
;MNPEDPNDVFVLAVDLYRTKDGGQNWEMSTPPWWFYDVHADKHDLRFAHGEVFLGTDGGAYKSSVDSDFWEDIENIPTTQFYRVATNPHKKGYFYGGAQDNGTSGGNADNIFEWPRIFGGDGFQPIFHPVDSNVVFVTTQNGNFYRSSTAGDFFESITLGIDPEDPTNWDAPLVLSSVNPDIIYTGTNKVYKAYNDQTVFWNAISPVLTDTASNFYRHDISALDAFENIIVAGTSDGLVWISQDTGATWTKQTVLPHKYVSDIKIKEDRQINSRDIVVTFSGFRDNDNTGYIYETNDGGQTWTSLQGNLPSTPINTVERFKYWDFDLMLDILVIGTNSGVYWSWDDRQNWSKFGNGFPNVAVYDVLFDNDQDVVVAGTFGRGIYTIDMRKVFPVHANDILTEEIKWNI
;
A
#
# COMPACT_ATOMS: atom_id res chain seq x y z
N MET A 1 19.58 -14.34 -28.58
CA MET A 1 20.69 -14.53 -29.53
C MET A 1 20.81 -13.27 -30.35
N ASN A 2 22.02 -12.74 -30.50
CA ASN A 2 22.30 -11.56 -31.30
C ASN A 2 22.03 -11.90 -32.79
N PRO A 3 21.26 -11.06 -33.52
CA PRO A 3 20.95 -11.32 -34.93
C PRO A 3 22.19 -11.22 -35.85
N GLU A 4 23.23 -10.50 -35.44
CA GLU A 4 24.44 -10.28 -36.24
C GLU A 4 25.58 -11.26 -35.90
N ASP A 5 25.53 -11.93 -34.75
CA ASP A 5 26.50 -12.95 -34.34
C ASP A 5 25.81 -14.11 -33.59
N PRO A 6 25.69 -15.31 -34.19
CA PRO A 6 25.03 -16.45 -33.55
C PRO A 6 25.79 -17.02 -32.35
N ASN A 7 27.06 -16.65 -32.14
CA ASN A 7 27.84 -17.07 -30.96
C ASN A 7 27.56 -16.17 -29.74
N ASP A 8 26.98 -14.99 -29.96
CA ASP A 8 26.59 -14.04 -28.93
C ASP A 8 25.16 -14.31 -28.46
N VAL A 9 25.04 -14.93 -27.28
CA VAL A 9 23.77 -15.40 -26.73
C VAL A 9 23.60 -14.90 -25.31
N PHE A 10 22.44 -14.30 -25.05
CA PHE A 10 22.00 -13.88 -23.73
C PHE A 10 20.98 -14.88 -23.17
N VAL A 11 21.06 -15.11 -21.86
CA VAL A 11 20.09 -15.86 -21.07
C VAL A 11 19.53 -14.95 -20.00
N LEU A 12 18.21 -14.82 -20.02
CA LEU A 12 17.46 -13.99 -19.09
C LEU A 12 17.07 -14.83 -17.87
N ALA A 13 17.42 -14.35 -16.68
CA ALA A 13 17.08 -14.93 -15.39
C ALA A 13 16.97 -13.79 -14.35
N VAL A 14 17.13 -14.08 -13.06
CA VAL A 14 17.31 -13.04 -12.03
C VAL A 14 18.46 -12.10 -12.43
N ASP A 15 19.61 -12.68 -12.79
CA ASP A 15 20.74 -11.99 -13.43
C ASP A 15 20.73 -12.19 -14.95
N LEU A 16 21.41 -11.29 -15.67
CA LEU A 16 21.63 -11.43 -17.10
C LEU A 16 22.95 -12.17 -17.37
N TYR A 17 22.89 -13.32 -18.04
CA TYR A 17 24.08 -14.05 -18.46
C TYR A 17 24.30 -13.94 -19.97
N ARG A 18 25.55 -13.89 -20.41
CA ARG A 18 25.95 -13.81 -21.81
C ARG A 18 27.11 -14.76 -22.12
N THR A 19 27.10 -15.30 -23.32
CA THR A 19 28.24 -15.98 -23.95
C THR A 19 28.56 -15.28 -25.27
N LYS A 20 29.84 -15.21 -25.63
CA LYS A 20 30.32 -14.70 -26.93
C LYS A 20 31.00 -15.79 -27.79
N ASP A 21 30.98 -17.04 -27.33
CA ASP A 21 31.67 -18.18 -27.96
C ASP A 21 30.75 -19.38 -28.21
N GLY A 22 29.44 -19.13 -28.35
CA GLY A 22 28.46 -20.16 -28.65
C GLY A 22 28.16 -21.08 -27.47
N GLY A 23 28.36 -20.60 -26.24
CA GLY A 23 28.00 -21.29 -25.00
C GLY A 23 29.11 -22.08 -24.34
N GLN A 24 30.38 -21.88 -24.73
CA GLN A 24 31.51 -22.53 -24.06
C GLN A 24 31.84 -21.84 -22.73
N ASN A 25 31.76 -20.51 -22.70
CA ASN A 25 31.93 -19.70 -21.50
C ASN A 25 30.73 -18.76 -21.30
N TRP A 26 30.36 -18.55 -20.04
CA TRP A 26 29.25 -17.69 -19.63
C TRP A 26 29.71 -16.71 -18.56
N GLU A 27 29.32 -15.45 -18.72
CA GLU A 27 29.61 -14.36 -17.80
C GLU A 27 28.35 -13.53 -17.53
N MET A 28 28.35 -12.80 -16.42
CA MET A 28 27.27 -11.86 -16.14
C MET A 28 27.42 -10.63 -17.05
N SER A 29 26.34 -10.19 -17.67
CA SER A 29 26.33 -9.06 -18.62
C SER A 29 25.64 -7.83 -18.05
N THR A 30 25.34 -7.83 -16.75
CA THR A 30 24.87 -6.71 -15.95
C THR A 30 25.66 -6.69 -14.63
N PRO A 31 25.66 -5.58 -13.87
CA PRO A 31 26.00 -5.63 -12.46
C PRO A 31 25.09 -6.64 -11.73
N PRO A 32 25.56 -7.23 -10.60
CA PRO A 32 24.71 -8.04 -9.76
C PRO A 32 23.45 -7.30 -9.33
N TRP A 33 22.29 -7.97 -9.37
CA TRP A 33 20.98 -7.35 -9.15
C TRP A 33 20.84 -6.59 -7.82
N TRP A 34 21.57 -6.99 -6.77
CA TRP A 34 21.52 -6.34 -5.46
C TRP A 34 22.24 -4.98 -5.40
N PHE A 35 22.91 -4.56 -6.47
CA PHE A 35 23.37 -3.18 -6.62
C PHE A 35 22.27 -2.25 -7.14
N TYR A 36 21.22 -2.81 -7.75
CA TYR A 36 20.06 -2.07 -8.27
C TYR A 36 20.37 -1.08 -9.40
N ASP A 37 21.57 -1.13 -9.99
CA ASP A 37 21.88 -0.42 -11.23
C ASP A 37 21.07 -0.98 -12.42
N VAL A 38 20.78 -2.29 -12.38
CA VAL A 38 19.86 -2.98 -13.28
C VAL A 38 19.02 -3.94 -12.45
N HIS A 39 17.71 -3.74 -12.46
CA HIS A 39 16.78 -4.53 -11.65
C HIS A 39 16.84 -6.03 -11.96
N ALA A 40 16.58 -6.88 -10.97
CA ALA A 40 16.41 -8.33 -11.09
C ALA A 40 15.33 -8.74 -12.11
N ASP A 41 15.23 -10.05 -12.38
CA ASP A 41 14.16 -10.66 -13.18
C ASP A 41 14.01 -10.08 -14.58
N LYS A 42 14.89 -10.59 -15.46
CA LYS A 42 14.96 -10.20 -16.87
C LYS A 42 13.89 -10.97 -17.65
N HIS A 43 12.98 -10.26 -18.29
CA HIS A 43 11.84 -10.85 -19.01
C HIS A 43 11.98 -10.78 -20.51
N ASP A 44 12.59 -9.72 -21.02
CA ASP A 44 12.74 -9.53 -22.47
C ASP A 44 14.04 -8.85 -22.86
N LEU A 45 14.57 -9.20 -24.03
CA LEU A 45 15.76 -8.57 -24.59
C LEU A 45 15.64 -8.43 -26.11
N ARG A 46 15.96 -7.24 -26.62
CA ARG A 46 15.85 -6.89 -28.05
C ARG A 46 17.09 -6.18 -28.54
N PHE A 47 17.51 -6.50 -29.76
CA PHE A 47 18.58 -5.80 -30.46
C PHE A 47 17.96 -4.80 -31.45
N ALA A 48 18.44 -3.56 -31.46
CA ALA A 48 18.06 -2.58 -32.47
C ALA A 48 19.16 -1.53 -32.62
N HIS A 49 19.50 -1.18 -33.87
CA HIS A 49 20.43 -0.09 -34.20
C HIS A 49 21.82 -0.15 -33.50
N GLY A 50 22.33 -1.35 -33.19
CA GLY A 50 23.60 -1.52 -32.46
C GLY A 50 23.48 -1.44 -30.94
N GLU A 51 22.27 -1.31 -30.41
CA GLU A 51 21.94 -1.33 -28.99
C GLU A 51 21.20 -2.62 -28.61
N VAL A 52 21.24 -2.90 -27.31
CA VAL A 52 20.49 -3.96 -26.64
C VAL A 52 19.54 -3.30 -25.65
N PHE A 53 18.26 -3.64 -25.74
CA PHE A 53 17.22 -3.21 -24.83
C PHE A 53 16.81 -4.39 -23.95
N LEU A 54 16.66 -4.15 -22.66
CA LEU A 54 16.37 -5.15 -21.63
C LEU A 54 15.13 -4.71 -20.85
N GLY A 55 14.10 -5.55 -20.83
CA GLY A 55 12.93 -5.39 -19.97
C GLY A 55 13.06 -6.27 -18.74
N THR A 56 12.78 -5.68 -17.57
CA THR A 56 12.87 -6.32 -16.26
C THR A 56 11.64 -5.98 -15.42
N ASP A 57 11.46 -6.61 -14.25
CA ASP A 57 10.40 -6.20 -13.31
C ASP A 57 10.55 -4.75 -12.81
N GLY A 58 11.77 -4.20 -12.80
CA GLY A 58 12.01 -2.80 -12.44
C GLY A 58 11.73 -1.79 -13.55
N GLY A 59 11.60 -2.21 -14.82
CA GLY A 59 11.51 -1.25 -15.93
C GLY A 59 12.31 -1.66 -17.18
N ALA A 60 12.90 -0.67 -17.85
CA ALA A 60 13.56 -0.85 -19.14
C ALA A 60 14.95 -0.21 -19.14
N TYR A 61 15.93 -0.97 -19.64
CA TYR A 61 17.31 -0.55 -19.73
C TYR A 61 17.81 -0.66 -21.17
N LYS A 62 18.82 0.12 -21.54
CA LYS A 62 19.59 -0.08 -22.78
C LYS A 62 21.08 -0.15 -22.51
N SER A 63 21.79 -0.84 -23.39
CA SER A 63 23.25 -0.84 -23.46
C SER A 63 23.69 -0.89 -24.92
N SER A 64 24.93 -0.48 -25.20
CA SER A 64 25.59 -0.84 -26.46
C SER A 64 25.96 -2.32 -26.43
N VAL A 65 25.90 -3.02 -27.58
CA VAL A 65 26.24 -4.47 -27.66
C VAL A 65 27.62 -4.80 -27.10
N ASP A 66 28.57 -3.87 -27.17
CA ASP A 66 29.95 -4.03 -26.70
C ASP A 66 30.23 -3.39 -25.33
N SER A 67 29.20 -3.01 -24.58
CA SER A 67 29.32 -2.37 -23.26
C SER A 67 28.65 -3.18 -22.16
N ASP A 68 29.28 -3.18 -20.98
CA ASP A 68 28.70 -3.72 -19.74
C ASP A 68 27.94 -2.64 -18.93
N PHE A 69 27.96 -1.39 -19.42
CA PHE A 69 27.22 -0.29 -18.82
C PHE A 69 25.78 -0.26 -19.36
N TRP A 70 24.82 -0.33 -18.44
CA TRP A 70 23.40 -0.20 -18.73
C TRP A 70 22.92 1.17 -18.30
N GLU A 71 22.17 1.83 -19.19
CA GLU A 71 21.44 3.04 -18.92
C GLU A 71 19.99 2.64 -18.64
N ASP A 72 19.50 3.04 -17.47
CA ASP A 72 18.07 3.09 -17.22
C ASP A 72 17.43 4.12 -18.17
N ILE A 73 16.49 3.66 -19.00
CA ILE A 73 15.78 4.51 -19.96
C ILE A 73 14.37 4.84 -19.50
N GLU A 74 14.13 4.73 -18.20
CA GLU A 74 12.86 5.03 -17.57
C GLU A 74 12.45 6.48 -17.76
N ASN A 75 11.25 6.61 -18.32
CA ASN A 75 10.27 7.66 -18.06
C ASN A 75 8.89 7.00 -18.09
N ILE A 76 8.82 5.77 -17.58
CA ILE A 76 7.64 4.92 -17.63
C ILE A 76 7.12 4.75 -16.20
N PRO A 77 5.97 5.34 -15.86
CA PRO A 77 5.37 5.34 -14.53
C PRO A 77 4.71 4.00 -14.19
N THR A 78 5.44 2.91 -14.27
CA THR A 78 4.87 1.56 -14.11
C THR A 78 5.04 0.99 -12.72
N THR A 79 5.48 1.80 -11.76
CA THR A 79 5.61 1.36 -10.37
C THR A 79 4.26 0.93 -9.80
N GLN A 80 4.29 -0.23 -9.14
CA GLN A 80 3.14 -0.90 -8.58
C GLN A 80 3.12 -0.73 -7.05
N PHE A 81 2.51 0.35 -6.58
CA PHE A 81 2.45 0.65 -5.16
C PHE A 81 1.36 -0.18 -4.45
N TYR A 82 1.74 -0.87 -3.38
CA TYR A 82 0.82 -1.55 -2.48
C TYR A 82 0.24 -0.60 -1.43
N ARG A 83 1.10 0.26 -0.86
CA ARG A 83 0.75 1.23 0.19
C ARG A 83 1.40 2.58 -0.07
N VAL A 84 0.79 3.63 0.45
CA VAL A 84 1.30 5.00 0.43
C VAL A 84 1.46 5.55 1.85
N ALA A 85 2.36 6.51 2.01
CA ALA A 85 2.52 7.26 3.26
C ALA A 85 2.97 8.70 3.00
N THR A 86 2.72 9.55 3.99
CA THR A 86 3.27 10.90 4.08
C THR A 86 4.28 10.98 5.21
N ASN A 87 5.29 11.82 5.07
CA ASN A 87 6.22 12.12 6.16
C ASN A 87 5.82 13.45 6.82
N PRO A 88 5.32 13.44 8.08
CA PRO A 88 4.90 14.65 8.78
C PRO A 88 6.05 15.64 9.04
N HIS A 89 7.31 15.18 8.91
CA HIS A 89 8.50 16.01 9.06
C HIS A 89 9.03 16.54 7.72
N LYS A 90 8.44 16.14 6.59
CA LYS A 90 8.82 16.54 5.22
C LYS A 90 7.57 16.78 4.37
N LYS A 91 6.96 17.95 4.51
CA LYS A 91 5.74 18.32 3.76
C LYS A 91 5.93 18.19 2.26
N GLY A 92 4.89 17.70 1.58
CA GLY A 92 4.90 17.51 0.12
C GLY A 92 5.71 16.32 -0.38
N TYR A 93 6.34 15.54 0.51
CA TYR A 93 6.95 14.26 0.16
C TYR A 93 5.97 13.12 0.39
N PHE A 94 5.86 12.26 -0.61
CA PHE A 94 5.06 11.05 -0.59
C PHE A 94 5.99 9.84 -0.69
N TYR A 95 5.63 8.80 0.04
CA TYR A 95 6.35 7.54 0.09
C TYR A 95 5.40 6.42 -0.28
N GLY A 96 5.94 5.30 -0.74
CA GLY A 96 5.16 4.10 -0.94
C GLY A 96 6.04 2.86 -0.96
N GLY A 97 5.45 1.75 -0.53
CA GLY A 97 5.99 0.44 -0.77
C GLY A 97 5.47 -0.11 -2.09
N ALA A 98 6.39 -0.61 -2.92
CA ALA A 98 6.10 -1.09 -4.25
C ALA A 98 6.54 -2.56 -4.44
N GLN A 99 5.85 -3.22 -5.37
CA GLN A 99 6.21 -4.55 -5.84
C GLN A 99 7.64 -4.53 -6.40
N ASP A 100 8.49 -5.44 -5.90
CA ASP A 100 9.90 -5.66 -6.24
C ASP A 100 10.86 -4.43 -6.11
N ASN A 101 10.32 -3.23 -5.91
CA ASN A 101 11.04 -1.96 -5.93
C ASN A 101 11.25 -1.36 -4.53
N GLY A 102 10.85 -2.09 -3.48
CA GLY A 102 11.05 -1.70 -2.09
C GLY A 102 10.20 -0.51 -1.68
N THR A 103 10.67 0.22 -0.67
CA THR A 103 10.03 1.45 -0.21
C THR A 103 10.83 2.65 -0.67
N SER A 104 10.19 3.56 -1.40
CA SER A 104 10.79 4.77 -1.95
C SER A 104 9.92 5.99 -1.68
N GLY A 105 10.48 7.19 -1.79
CA GLY A 105 9.67 8.40 -1.70
C GLY A 105 10.34 9.63 -2.28
N GLY A 106 9.51 10.59 -2.65
CA GLY A 106 9.91 11.81 -3.33
C GLY A 106 8.72 12.76 -3.46
N ASN A 107 8.76 13.65 -4.45
CA ASN A 107 7.69 14.61 -4.69
C ASN A 107 7.56 14.95 -6.18
N ALA A 108 6.54 15.75 -6.51
CA ALA A 108 6.23 16.19 -7.85
C ALA A 108 7.28 17.14 -8.46
N ASP A 109 8.06 17.82 -7.62
CA ASP A 109 9.07 18.80 -8.07
C ASP A 109 10.33 18.09 -8.57
N ASN A 110 10.58 16.87 -8.09
CA ASN A 110 11.70 16.03 -8.51
C ASN A 110 11.26 14.58 -8.78
N ILE A 111 10.43 14.43 -9.82
CA ILE A 111 9.83 13.15 -10.23
C ILE A 111 10.84 12.05 -10.58
N PHE A 112 12.09 12.40 -10.89
CA PHE A 112 13.13 11.43 -11.26
C PHE A 112 14.01 10.99 -10.08
N GLU A 113 13.76 11.53 -8.88
CA GLU A 113 14.61 11.29 -7.73
C GLU A 113 13.77 10.88 -6.52
N TRP A 114 13.30 9.63 -6.56
CA TRP A 114 12.63 8.97 -5.45
C TRP A 114 13.58 7.97 -4.81
N PRO A 115 14.46 8.40 -3.89
CA PRO A 115 15.40 7.50 -3.24
C PRO A 115 14.66 6.39 -2.51
N ARG A 116 15.17 5.17 -2.70
CA ARG A 116 14.73 4.01 -1.95
C ARG A 116 15.30 4.04 -0.54
N ILE A 117 14.43 3.85 0.45
CA ILE A 117 14.80 3.78 1.86
C ILE A 117 14.91 2.33 2.37
N PHE A 118 14.26 1.37 1.72
CA PHE A 118 14.34 -0.05 2.08
C PHE A 118 14.05 -0.98 0.89
N GLY A 119 14.62 -2.18 0.87
CA GLY A 119 14.50 -3.15 -0.24
C GLY A 119 13.36 -4.17 -0.10
N GLY A 120 13.34 -5.18 -1.00
CA GLY A 120 12.30 -6.21 -1.08
C GLY A 120 11.08 -5.75 -1.88
N ASP A 121 9.95 -6.44 -1.74
CA ASP A 121 8.64 -5.80 -1.94
C ASP A 121 8.41 -4.88 -0.75
N GLY A 122 8.19 -3.59 -1.01
CA GLY A 122 7.80 -2.66 0.05
C GLY A 122 6.29 -2.70 0.25
N PHE A 123 5.85 -2.67 1.51
CA PHE A 123 4.44 -2.43 1.82
C PHE A 123 4.25 -1.13 2.59
N GLN A 124 3.90 -1.15 3.88
CA GLN A 124 3.51 0.03 4.64
C GLN A 124 4.73 0.76 5.24
N PRO A 125 5.20 1.89 4.66
CA PRO A 125 6.00 2.83 5.42
C PRO A 125 5.15 3.57 6.46
N ILE A 126 5.73 3.82 7.63
CA ILE A 126 5.13 4.69 8.64
C ILE A 126 6.18 5.62 9.21
N PHE A 127 5.92 6.91 9.17
CA PHE A 127 6.76 7.93 9.78
C PHE A 127 6.15 8.34 11.11
N HIS A 128 6.90 8.19 12.20
CA HIS A 128 6.39 8.52 13.51
C HIS A 128 6.06 10.03 13.60
N PRO A 129 4.89 10.43 14.13
CA PRO A 129 4.40 11.80 14.00
C PRO A 129 5.16 12.85 14.82
N VAL A 130 5.94 12.44 15.83
CA VAL A 130 6.66 13.35 16.73
C VAL A 130 8.18 13.19 16.61
N ASP A 131 8.70 11.99 16.83
CA ASP A 131 10.11 11.66 16.62
C ASP A 131 10.44 11.41 15.13
N SER A 132 11.17 12.32 14.49
CA SER A 132 11.57 12.21 13.09
C SER A 132 12.61 11.12 12.80
N ASN A 133 13.24 10.56 13.86
CA ASN A 133 14.21 9.48 13.69
C ASN A 133 13.53 8.11 13.57
N VAL A 134 12.28 7.99 14.01
CA VAL A 134 11.55 6.72 14.02
C VAL A 134 10.79 6.54 12.71
N VAL A 135 11.20 5.55 11.94
CA VAL A 135 10.57 5.15 10.67
C VAL A 135 10.35 3.65 10.68
N PHE A 136 9.16 3.21 10.29
CA PHE A 136 8.87 1.80 10.08
C PHE A 136 8.74 1.52 8.58
N VAL A 137 9.22 0.35 8.17
CA VAL A 137 9.03 -0.18 6.82
C VAL A 137 8.72 -1.67 6.94
N THR A 138 7.91 -2.18 6.03
CA THR A 138 7.49 -3.57 6.03
C THR A 138 7.78 -4.23 4.69
N THR A 139 8.12 -5.52 4.75
CA THR A 139 8.32 -6.37 3.59
C THR A 139 7.50 -7.66 3.74
N GLN A 140 7.60 -8.55 2.74
CA GLN A 140 6.71 -9.69 2.54
C GLN A 140 6.56 -10.54 3.80
N ASN A 141 5.37 -11.10 4.00
CA ASN A 141 5.08 -12.09 5.05
C ASN A 141 5.29 -11.55 6.47
N GLY A 142 4.96 -10.27 6.69
CA GLY A 142 5.05 -9.61 8.00
C GLY A 142 6.46 -9.48 8.54
N ASN A 143 7.43 -9.22 7.66
CA ASN A 143 8.73 -8.75 8.09
C ASN A 143 8.64 -7.25 8.37
N PHE A 144 8.92 -6.87 9.63
CA PHE A 144 8.80 -5.50 10.11
C PHE A 144 10.17 -4.98 10.50
N TYR A 145 10.50 -3.76 10.04
CA TYR A 145 11.75 -3.10 10.34
C TYR A 145 11.51 -1.71 10.88
N ARG A 146 12.41 -1.27 11.77
CA ARG A 146 12.39 0.05 12.39
C ARG A 146 13.74 0.72 12.21
N SER A 147 13.73 2.00 11.90
CA SER A 147 14.88 2.89 12.00
C SER A 147 14.74 3.77 13.23
N SER A 148 15.86 4.02 13.92
CA SER A 148 16.00 5.10 14.92
C SER A 148 16.99 6.18 14.43
N THR A 149 17.25 6.22 13.13
CA THR A 149 18.23 7.11 12.48
C THR A 149 17.63 7.71 11.20
N ALA A 150 16.34 8.01 11.22
CA ALA A 150 15.62 8.66 10.11
C ALA A 150 15.74 7.93 8.75
N GLY A 151 15.91 6.62 8.76
CA GLY A 151 16.03 5.77 7.57
C GLY A 151 17.46 5.37 7.19
N ASP A 152 18.50 5.81 7.92
CA ASP A 152 19.88 5.44 7.59
C ASP A 152 20.22 3.96 7.92
N PHE A 153 19.62 3.44 8.99
CA PHE A 153 19.79 2.06 9.45
C PHE A 153 18.45 1.51 9.93
N PHE A 154 18.20 0.24 9.61
CA PHE A 154 16.99 -0.47 9.97
C PHE A 154 17.33 -1.78 10.68
N GLU A 155 16.59 -2.07 11.75
CA GLU A 155 16.66 -3.33 12.48
C GLU A 155 15.33 -4.07 12.38
N SER A 156 15.38 -5.40 12.37
CA SER A 156 14.16 -6.21 12.44
C SER A 156 13.52 -6.08 13.81
N ILE A 157 12.20 -5.89 13.83
CA ILE A 157 11.41 -5.77 15.05
C ILE A 157 10.42 -6.92 15.20
N THR A 158 10.67 -8.12 14.67
CA THR A 158 9.72 -9.26 14.72
C THR A 158 9.76 -10.08 16.02
N LEU A 159 10.53 -9.65 17.02
CA LEU A 159 10.71 -10.39 18.27
C LEU A 159 9.37 -10.53 19.04
N GLY A 160 9.02 -11.77 19.41
CA GLY A 160 7.77 -12.09 20.13
C GLY A 160 6.62 -12.52 19.23
N ILE A 161 6.72 -12.31 17.91
CA ILE A 161 5.81 -12.91 16.93
C ILE A 161 6.16 -14.39 16.76
N ASP A 162 5.14 -15.26 16.68
CA ASP A 162 5.35 -16.69 16.47
C ASP A 162 5.72 -16.93 14.99
N PRO A 163 6.93 -17.44 14.68
CA PRO A 163 7.36 -17.63 13.29
C PRO A 163 6.55 -18.70 12.55
N GLU A 164 5.79 -19.55 13.25
CA GLU A 164 4.93 -20.56 12.63
C GLU A 164 3.55 -20.00 12.25
N ASP A 165 3.17 -18.83 12.77
CA ASP A 165 1.87 -18.26 12.48
C ASP A 165 1.75 -17.87 10.99
N PRO A 166 0.60 -18.16 10.35
CA PRO A 166 0.32 -17.66 9.02
C PRO A 166 0.24 -16.13 9.05
N THR A 167 0.94 -15.49 8.10
CA THR A 167 1.07 -14.04 8.05
C THR A 167 0.84 -13.57 6.63
N ASN A 168 0.10 -12.47 6.48
CA ASN A 168 -0.26 -11.96 5.17
C ASN A 168 1.00 -11.50 4.40
N TRP A 169 0.94 -11.61 3.07
CA TRP A 169 1.95 -11.05 2.17
C TRP A 169 2.17 -9.55 2.46
N ASP A 170 1.07 -8.81 2.58
CA ASP A 170 1.00 -7.42 3.04
C ASP A 170 0.39 -7.40 4.44
N ALA A 171 1.18 -7.76 5.45
CA ALA A 171 0.70 -7.78 6.84
C ALA A 171 0.54 -6.35 7.39
N PRO A 172 -0.59 -6.03 8.04
CA PRO A 172 -0.84 -4.68 8.51
C PRO A 172 0.10 -4.32 9.66
N LEU A 173 0.60 -3.09 9.65
CA LEU A 173 1.29 -2.46 10.76
C LEU A 173 0.62 -1.11 11.01
N VAL A 174 0.19 -0.86 12.25
CA VAL A 174 -0.59 0.34 12.60
C VAL A 174 -0.05 0.97 13.88
N LEU A 175 0.05 2.30 13.90
CA LEU A 175 0.34 3.07 15.11
C LEU A 175 -0.98 3.50 15.75
N SER A 176 -1.04 3.52 17.08
CA SER A 176 -2.14 4.21 17.74
C SER A 176 -2.01 5.72 17.52
N SER A 177 -3.04 6.34 16.96
CA SER A 177 -3.13 7.80 16.85
C SER A 177 -3.26 8.53 18.19
N VAL A 178 -3.55 7.80 19.27
CA VAL A 178 -3.61 8.34 20.64
C VAL A 178 -2.24 8.34 21.29
N ASN A 179 -1.47 7.28 21.09
CA ASN A 179 -0.09 7.16 21.55
C ASN A 179 0.74 6.46 20.46
N PRO A 180 1.48 7.20 19.63
CA PRO A 180 2.19 6.64 18.48
C PRO A 180 3.36 5.70 18.87
N ASP A 181 3.70 5.59 20.15
CA ASP A 181 4.62 4.57 20.65
C ASP A 181 3.95 3.22 20.91
N ILE A 182 2.63 3.11 20.71
CA ILE A 182 1.90 1.84 20.72
C ILE A 182 1.67 1.41 19.29
N ILE A 183 2.13 0.20 18.96
CA ILE A 183 2.02 -0.36 17.62
C ILE A 183 1.29 -1.70 17.64
N TYR A 184 0.57 -1.98 16.56
CA TYR A 184 -0.23 -3.17 16.36
C TYR A 184 0.09 -3.83 15.02
N THR A 185 0.04 -5.16 15.00
CA THR A 185 0.16 -5.95 13.77
C THR A 185 -0.67 -7.24 13.85
N GLY A 186 -0.73 -8.00 12.76
CA GLY A 186 -1.53 -9.22 12.65
C GLY A 186 -0.82 -10.37 11.94
N THR A 187 -0.93 -11.56 12.53
CA THR A 187 -0.72 -12.88 11.88
C THR A 187 -2.11 -13.53 11.71
N ASN A 188 -2.37 -14.77 12.14
CA ASN A 188 -3.72 -15.20 12.52
C ASN A 188 -4.17 -14.68 13.91
N LYS A 189 -3.29 -14.00 14.64
CA LYS A 189 -3.56 -13.32 15.91
C LYS A 189 -3.19 -11.85 15.80
N VAL A 190 -3.82 -11.00 16.60
CA VAL A 190 -3.43 -9.60 16.77
C VAL A 190 -2.31 -9.52 17.80
N TYR A 191 -1.28 -8.76 17.47
CA TYR A 191 -0.15 -8.47 18.34
C TYR A 191 -0.08 -6.98 18.69
N LYS A 192 0.41 -6.69 19.89
CA LYS A 192 0.70 -5.34 20.36
C LYS A 192 2.14 -5.26 20.86
N ALA A 193 2.83 -4.18 20.53
CA ALA A 193 4.13 -3.84 21.09
C ALA A 193 4.20 -2.36 21.49
N TYR A 194 5.27 -2.01 22.20
CA TYR A 194 5.66 -0.64 22.47
C TYR A 194 6.93 -0.32 21.69
N ASN A 195 6.99 0.88 21.10
CA ASN A 195 8.11 1.42 20.35
C ASN A 195 9.23 1.91 21.29
N ASP A 196 9.76 1.00 22.11
CA ASP A 196 10.88 1.30 23.02
C ASP A 196 12.23 0.88 22.42
N GLN A 197 13.26 0.71 23.25
CA GLN A 197 14.59 0.29 22.77
C GLN A 197 14.60 -1.14 22.20
N THR A 198 13.65 -1.99 22.58
CA THR A 198 13.55 -3.37 22.10
C THR A 198 12.07 -3.72 21.92
N VAL A 199 11.59 -3.52 20.70
CA VAL A 199 10.22 -3.86 20.33
C VAL A 199 9.97 -5.35 20.55
N PHE A 200 9.10 -5.67 21.51
CA PHE A 200 8.66 -7.04 21.80
C PHE A 200 7.15 -7.16 21.64
N TRP A 201 6.72 -8.01 20.71
CA TRP A 201 5.32 -8.24 20.40
C TRP A 201 4.68 -9.25 21.36
N ASN A 202 3.49 -8.90 21.85
CA ASN A 202 2.65 -9.78 22.65
C ASN A 202 1.35 -10.06 21.89
N ALA A 203 1.00 -11.33 21.75
CA ALA A 203 -0.32 -11.70 21.23
C ALA A 203 -1.40 -11.19 22.22
N ILE A 204 -2.35 -10.42 21.69
CA ILE A 204 -3.49 -9.87 22.43
C ILE A 204 -4.82 -10.41 21.91
N SER A 205 -4.80 -11.46 21.09
CA SER A 205 -6.01 -12.17 20.67
C SER A 205 -5.76 -13.68 20.65
N PRO A 206 -6.84 -14.50 20.71
CA PRO A 206 -6.76 -15.86 20.21
C PRO A 206 -6.55 -15.86 18.68
N VAL A 207 -6.46 -17.05 18.08
CA VAL A 207 -6.54 -17.20 16.62
C VAL A 207 -7.90 -16.68 16.14
N LEU A 208 -7.88 -15.70 15.24
CA LEU A 208 -9.08 -15.03 14.72
C LEU A 208 -9.52 -15.55 13.34
N THR A 209 -8.76 -16.47 12.75
CA THR A 209 -9.04 -17.07 11.44
C THR A 209 -9.69 -18.45 11.59
N ASP A 210 -10.37 -18.94 10.54
CA ASP A 210 -10.89 -20.30 10.50
C ASP A 210 -9.74 -21.30 10.29
N THR A 211 -9.64 -22.29 11.18
CA THR A 211 -8.56 -23.30 11.17
C THR A 211 -8.79 -24.47 10.23
N ALA A 212 -9.88 -24.46 9.45
CA ALA A 212 -10.37 -25.61 8.69
C ALA A 212 -9.76 -25.78 7.28
N SER A 213 -8.94 -24.83 6.82
CA SER A 213 -8.35 -24.84 5.47
C SER A 213 -6.89 -25.25 5.50
N ASN A 214 -6.57 -26.42 4.94
CA ASN A 214 -5.19 -26.93 4.81
C ASN A 214 -4.44 -26.38 3.58
N PHE A 215 -5.11 -25.61 2.70
CA PHE A 215 -4.54 -25.16 1.42
C PHE A 215 -4.27 -23.66 1.35
N TYR A 216 -4.96 -22.85 2.16
CA TYR A 216 -4.70 -21.42 2.30
C TYR A 216 -4.46 -21.12 3.77
N ARG A 217 -3.25 -20.65 4.09
CA ARG A 217 -2.94 -20.09 5.40
C ARG A 217 -3.75 -18.81 5.56
N HIS A 218 -4.84 -18.86 6.33
CA HIS A 218 -5.65 -17.68 6.65
C HIS A 218 -4.93 -16.82 7.69
N ASP A 219 -5.00 -15.52 7.50
CA ASP A 219 -4.28 -14.49 8.26
C ASP A 219 -5.16 -13.24 8.44
N ILE A 220 -4.66 -12.27 9.20
CA ILE A 220 -5.22 -10.93 9.34
C ILE A 220 -4.70 -10.10 8.17
N SER A 221 -5.63 -9.61 7.36
CA SER A 221 -5.37 -8.80 6.17
C SER A 221 -5.59 -7.30 6.40
N ALA A 222 -6.40 -6.93 7.39
CA ALA A 222 -6.69 -5.55 7.74
C ALA A 222 -6.73 -5.38 9.26
N LEU A 223 -6.24 -4.26 9.77
CA LEU A 223 -6.20 -3.95 11.18
C LEU A 223 -6.31 -2.43 11.34
N ASP A 224 -7.09 -1.99 12.32
CA ASP A 224 -7.08 -0.59 12.75
C ASP A 224 -7.33 -0.50 14.26
N ALA A 225 -6.82 0.57 14.89
CA ALA A 225 -6.88 0.75 16.34
C ALA A 225 -7.00 2.23 16.74
N PHE A 226 -8.05 2.56 17.49
CA PHE A 226 -8.29 3.88 18.05
C PHE A 226 -8.72 3.77 19.52
N GLU A 227 -8.02 4.46 20.41
CA GLU A 227 -8.22 4.38 21.86
C GLU A 227 -8.25 2.93 22.40
N ASN A 228 -9.41 2.45 22.84
CA ASN A 228 -9.64 1.11 23.34
C ASN A 228 -10.21 0.14 22.31
N ILE A 229 -10.54 0.63 21.11
CA ILE A 229 -11.13 -0.15 20.03
C ILE A 229 -10.02 -0.69 19.14
N ILE A 230 -10.08 -1.99 18.85
CA ILE A 230 -9.23 -2.65 17.85
C ILE A 230 -10.14 -3.47 16.96
N VAL A 231 -9.98 -3.33 15.65
CA VAL A 231 -10.77 -4.07 14.66
C VAL A 231 -9.82 -4.85 13.77
N ALA A 232 -10.04 -6.15 13.68
CA ALA A 232 -9.24 -7.05 12.84
C ALA A 232 -10.11 -7.68 11.76
N GLY A 233 -9.64 -7.62 10.52
CA GLY A 233 -10.22 -8.25 9.34
C GLY A 233 -9.30 -9.35 8.82
N THR A 234 -9.88 -10.48 8.45
CA THR A 234 -9.09 -11.65 8.01
C THR A 234 -9.23 -11.94 6.53
N SER A 235 -8.23 -12.62 5.96
CA SER A 235 -8.21 -12.98 4.55
C SER A 235 -9.25 -14.03 4.16
N ASP A 236 -9.79 -14.77 5.13
CA ASP A 236 -10.94 -15.66 4.97
C ASP A 236 -12.29 -14.99 5.21
N GLY A 237 -12.31 -13.69 5.52
CA GLY A 237 -13.52 -12.86 5.51
C GLY A 237 -14.26 -12.75 6.82
N LEU A 238 -13.52 -12.83 7.93
CA LEU A 238 -14.04 -12.59 9.26
C LEU A 238 -13.65 -11.21 9.74
N VAL A 239 -14.57 -10.56 10.46
CA VAL A 239 -14.31 -9.27 11.12
C VAL A 239 -14.51 -9.46 12.62
N TRP A 240 -13.56 -8.95 13.40
CA TRP A 240 -13.55 -9.04 14.86
C TRP A 240 -13.34 -7.67 15.48
N ILE A 241 -14.09 -7.39 16.54
CA ILE A 241 -13.97 -6.12 17.28
C ILE A 241 -13.63 -6.42 18.73
N SER A 242 -12.59 -5.75 19.22
CA SER A 242 -12.30 -5.57 20.64
C SER A 242 -12.64 -4.14 21.05
N GLN A 243 -13.23 -3.97 22.23
CA GLN A 243 -13.53 -2.66 22.83
C GLN A 243 -12.82 -2.47 24.18
N ASP A 244 -11.82 -3.29 24.47
CA ASP A 244 -11.09 -3.34 25.74
C ASP A 244 -9.60 -3.59 25.51
N THR A 245 -9.04 -2.97 24.46
CA THR A 245 -7.60 -3.05 24.11
C THR A 245 -7.09 -4.47 23.86
N GLY A 246 -7.96 -5.37 23.40
CA GLY A 246 -7.63 -6.75 23.05
C GLY A 246 -7.98 -7.79 24.13
N ALA A 247 -8.54 -7.41 25.27
CA ALA A 247 -8.85 -8.40 26.30
C ALA A 247 -10.00 -9.35 25.88
N THR A 248 -10.99 -8.85 25.15
CA THR A 248 -12.09 -9.63 24.57
C THR A 248 -12.33 -9.26 23.11
N TRP A 249 -12.82 -10.23 22.34
CA TRP A 249 -13.02 -10.13 20.89
C TRP A 249 -14.40 -10.68 20.50
N THR A 250 -15.14 -9.90 19.70
CA THR A 250 -16.49 -10.26 19.22
C THR A 250 -16.48 -10.42 17.70
N LYS A 251 -16.78 -11.64 17.21
CA LYS A 251 -16.96 -11.94 15.79
C LYS A 251 -18.22 -11.27 15.25
N GLN A 252 -18.09 -10.58 14.12
CA GLN A 252 -19.21 -10.00 13.38
C GLN A 252 -19.83 -11.06 12.47
N THR A 253 -21.15 -11.27 12.54
CA THR A 253 -21.83 -12.40 11.88
C THR A 253 -22.76 -12.00 10.72
N VAL A 254 -22.98 -10.71 10.52
CA VAL A 254 -23.90 -10.17 9.50
C VAL A 254 -23.20 -9.57 8.28
N LEU A 255 -21.86 -9.59 8.28
CA LEU A 255 -21.01 -9.07 7.22
C LEU A 255 -20.76 -10.13 6.13
N PRO A 256 -20.45 -9.73 4.89
CA PRO A 256 -20.14 -10.68 3.82
C PRO A 256 -18.88 -11.48 4.14
N HIS A 257 -18.90 -12.77 3.78
CA HIS A 257 -17.77 -13.66 3.96
C HIS A 257 -16.83 -13.58 2.74
N LYS A 258 -16.09 -12.47 2.66
CA LYS A 258 -15.20 -12.07 1.55
C LYS A 258 -13.87 -11.56 2.12
N TYR A 259 -12.79 -11.57 1.36
CA TYR A 259 -11.49 -11.04 1.80
C TYR A 259 -11.67 -9.62 2.35
N VAL A 260 -11.35 -9.39 3.64
CA VAL A 260 -11.44 -8.06 4.25
C VAL A 260 -10.27 -7.24 3.72
N SER A 261 -10.56 -6.23 2.91
CA SER A 261 -9.53 -5.46 2.22
C SER A 261 -8.98 -4.32 3.09
N ASP A 262 -9.84 -3.61 3.81
CA ASP A 262 -9.40 -2.51 4.67
C ASP A 262 -10.44 -2.12 5.72
N ILE A 263 -9.98 -1.48 6.79
CA ILE A 263 -10.77 -1.05 7.95
C ILE A 263 -10.35 0.36 8.34
N LYS A 264 -11.34 1.21 8.66
CA LYS A 264 -11.09 2.53 9.27
C LYS A 264 -12.03 2.80 10.44
N ILE A 265 -11.45 3.17 11.57
CA ILE A 265 -12.16 3.65 12.76
C ILE A 265 -12.19 5.18 12.69
N LYS A 266 -13.34 5.77 13.00
CA LYS A 266 -13.44 7.23 13.08
C LYS A 266 -12.70 7.77 14.30
N GLU A 267 -11.71 8.61 14.05
CA GLU A 267 -10.92 9.26 15.09
C GLU A 267 -11.58 10.55 15.60
N ASP A 268 -12.73 10.44 16.25
CA ASP A 268 -13.39 11.56 16.90
C ASP A 268 -13.41 11.37 18.42
N ARG A 269 -12.69 12.21 19.17
CA ARG A 269 -12.68 12.17 20.64
C ARG A 269 -13.84 12.92 21.28
N GLN A 270 -14.55 13.78 20.53
CA GLN A 270 -15.60 14.63 21.10
C GLN A 270 -16.93 13.89 21.24
N ILE A 271 -17.13 12.91 20.37
CA ILE A 271 -18.25 12.00 20.35
C ILE A 271 -17.56 10.66 20.54
N ASN A 272 -17.77 9.91 21.63
CA ASN A 272 -17.17 8.58 21.82
C ASN A 272 -17.61 7.63 20.69
N SER A 273 -17.16 7.87 19.46
CA SER A 273 -17.73 7.34 18.25
C SER A 273 -17.17 5.96 18.08
N ARG A 274 -18.07 4.99 18.00
CA ARG A 274 -17.73 3.60 17.69
C ARG A 274 -17.99 3.36 16.21
N ASP A 275 -17.71 4.39 15.42
CA ASP A 275 -17.96 4.42 13.99
C ASP A 275 -16.82 3.67 13.30
N ILE A 276 -17.14 2.57 12.63
CA ILE A 276 -16.17 1.70 11.97
C ILE A 276 -16.67 1.46 10.56
N VAL A 277 -15.79 1.65 9.58
CA VAL A 277 -16.01 1.29 8.19
C VAL A 277 -15.15 0.08 7.85
N VAL A 278 -15.74 -0.89 7.17
CA VAL A 278 -15.05 -2.09 6.68
C VAL A 278 -15.34 -2.27 5.21
N THR A 279 -14.29 -2.57 4.45
CA THR A 279 -14.38 -2.90 3.02
C THR A 279 -13.95 -4.34 2.75
N PHE A 280 -14.50 -4.91 1.69
CA PHE A 280 -14.19 -6.27 1.27
C PHE A 280 -13.93 -6.31 -0.24
N SER A 281 -13.04 -7.21 -0.63
CA SER A 281 -12.74 -7.49 -2.04
C SER A 281 -13.26 -8.86 -2.44
N GLY A 282 -14.19 -8.88 -3.41
CA GLY A 282 -14.66 -10.11 -4.05
C GLY A 282 -13.77 -10.60 -5.19
N PHE A 283 -12.64 -9.92 -5.46
CA PHE A 283 -11.79 -10.18 -6.64
C PHE A 283 -11.36 -11.65 -6.76
N ARG A 284 -10.94 -12.26 -5.64
CA ARG A 284 -10.50 -13.67 -5.59
C ARG A 284 -11.62 -14.67 -5.89
N ASP A 285 -12.88 -14.25 -5.72
CA ASP A 285 -14.07 -15.05 -5.97
C ASP A 285 -14.71 -14.76 -7.34
N ASN A 286 -14.04 -13.96 -8.19
CA ASN A 286 -14.60 -13.43 -9.43
C ASN A 286 -15.92 -12.67 -9.20
N ASP A 287 -15.97 -11.91 -8.10
CA ASP A 287 -17.11 -11.11 -7.67
C ASP A 287 -16.71 -9.64 -7.63
N ASN A 288 -17.31 -8.85 -8.52
CA ASN A 288 -17.00 -7.43 -8.66
C ASN A 288 -17.92 -6.54 -7.82
N THR A 289 -18.62 -7.06 -6.81
CA THR A 289 -19.47 -6.23 -5.95
C THR A 289 -18.63 -5.34 -5.04
N GLY A 290 -18.98 -4.05 -4.97
CA GLY A 290 -18.34 -3.08 -4.08
C GLY A 290 -18.88 -3.22 -2.65
N TYR A 291 -18.27 -4.09 -1.85
CA TYR A 291 -18.68 -4.34 -0.47
C TYR A 291 -18.06 -3.33 0.49
N ILE A 292 -18.87 -2.43 1.02
CA ILE A 292 -18.51 -1.48 2.07
C ILE A 292 -19.65 -1.38 3.09
N TYR A 293 -19.30 -1.43 4.37
CA TYR A 293 -20.25 -1.40 5.47
C TYR A 293 -19.77 -0.49 6.59
N GLU A 294 -20.71 0.19 7.25
CA GLU A 294 -20.45 1.01 8.42
C GLU A 294 -21.31 0.56 9.60
N THR A 295 -20.73 0.62 10.78
CA THR A 295 -21.43 0.59 12.07
C THR A 295 -21.17 1.90 12.78
N ASN A 296 -22.16 2.39 13.55
CA ASN A 296 -22.03 3.55 14.44
C ASN A 296 -22.27 3.19 15.92
N ASP A 297 -22.45 1.89 16.21
CA ASP A 297 -22.76 1.35 17.54
C ASP A 297 -21.73 0.31 18.01
N GLY A 298 -20.57 0.28 17.35
CA GLY A 298 -19.46 -0.60 17.67
C GLY A 298 -19.67 -2.04 17.24
N GLY A 299 -20.41 -2.25 16.15
CA GLY A 299 -20.63 -3.54 15.49
C GLY A 299 -21.92 -4.27 15.91
N GLN A 300 -22.83 -3.62 16.62
CA GLN A 300 -24.14 -4.24 16.92
C GLN A 300 -25.03 -4.27 15.68
N THR A 301 -24.99 -3.20 14.89
CA THR A 301 -25.66 -3.11 13.59
C THR A 301 -24.71 -2.61 12.51
N TRP A 302 -24.95 -3.05 11.28
CA TRP A 302 -24.16 -2.70 10.10
C TRP A 302 -25.07 -2.25 8.97
N THR A 303 -24.70 -1.15 8.33
CA THR A 303 -25.38 -0.57 7.17
C THR A 303 -24.46 -0.66 5.97
N SER A 304 -24.99 -1.13 4.83
CA SER A 304 -24.23 -1.10 3.58
C SER A 304 -24.12 0.33 3.07
N LEU A 305 -22.91 0.71 2.66
CA LEU A 305 -22.61 2.00 2.03
C LEU A 305 -22.42 1.87 0.51
N GLN A 306 -22.88 0.76 -0.10
CA GLN A 306 -22.67 0.50 -1.52
C GLN A 306 -23.26 1.61 -2.40
N GLY A 307 -24.47 2.07 -2.09
CA GLY A 307 -25.13 3.15 -2.81
C GLY A 307 -25.13 2.97 -4.33
N ASN A 308 -24.64 3.99 -5.05
CA ASN A 308 -24.49 4.01 -6.50
C ASN A 308 -23.09 3.54 -7.01
N LEU A 309 -22.26 2.92 -6.17
CA LEU A 309 -20.93 2.45 -6.61
C LEU A 309 -21.05 1.52 -7.82
N PRO A 310 -20.16 1.67 -8.82
CA PRO A 310 -20.07 0.70 -9.91
C PRO A 310 -19.64 -0.66 -9.36
N SER A 311 -19.89 -1.72 -10.13
CA SER A 311 -19.43 -3.06 -9.80
C SER A 311 -17.90 -3.14 -9.96
N THR A 312 -17.18 -2.77 -8.90
CA THR A 312 -15.74 -2.91 -8.77
C THR A 312 -15.39 -3.39 -7.36
N PRO A 313 -14.44 -4.34 -7.20
CA PRO A 313 -13.86 -4.64 -5.89
C PRO A 313 -13.23 -3.40 -5.25
N ILE A 314 -13.36 -3.29 -3.92
CA ILE A 314 -12.78 -2.22 -3.11
C ILE A 314 -11.54 -2.77 -2.42
N ASN A 315 -10.42 -2.04 -2.52
CA ASN A 315 -9.13 -2.47 -1.99
C ASN A 315 -8.71 -1.70 -0.73
N THR A 316 -9.21 -0.47 -0.56
CA THR A 316 -8.85 0.41 0.56
C THR A 316 -9.97 1.42 0.82
N VAL A 317 -10.03 1.93 2.04
CA VAL A 317 -10.88 3.05 2.44
C VAL A 317 -10.09 4.00 3.32
N GLU A 318 -10.31 5.30 3.15
CA GLU A 318 -9.83 6.35 4.04
C GLU A 318 -11.01 7.21 4.49
N ARG A 319 -10.98 7.65 5.75
CA ARG A 319 -11.99 8.54 6.33
C ARG A 319 -11.32 9.72 6.98
N PHE A 320 -11.74 10.93 6.62
CA PHE A 320 -11.22 12.14 7.24
C PHE A 320 -12.28 13.22 7.34
N LYS A 321 -12.05 14.16 8.25
CA LYS A 321 -12.83 15.39 8.33
C LYS A 321 -12.18 16.45 7.47
N TYR A 322 -12.99 17.16 6.68
CA TYR A 322 -12.52 18.24 5.83
C TYR A 322 -13.32 19.50 6.12
N TRP A 323 -12.62 20.60 6.37
CA TRP A 323 -13.25 21.87 6.68
C TRP A 323 -13.42 22.69 5.39
N ASP A 324 -14.66 22.80 4.92
CA ASP A 324 -15.01 23.68 3.79
C ASP A 324 -15.76 24.91 4.32
N PHE A 325 -15.05 26.03 4.43
CA PHE A 325 -15.50 27.29 5.05
C PHE A 325 -16.08 27.16 6.47
N ASP A 326 -17.39 26.97 6.60
CA ASP A 326 -18.12 26.85 7.88
C ASP A 326 -18.76 25.46 8.02
N LEU A 327 -18.55 24.57 7.05
CA LEU A 327 -19.11 23.23 7.01
C LEU A 327 -18.01 22.20 7.28
N MET A 328 -18.18 21.44 8.36
CA MET A 328 -17.37 20.25 8.62
C MET A 328 -17.93 19.07 7.86
N LEU A 329 -17.21 18.60 6.86
CA LEU A 329 -17.54 17.41 6.09
C LEU A 329 -16.86 16.20 6.71
N ASP A 330 -17.59 15.09 6.81
CA ASP A 330 -17.04 13.77 7.08
C ASP A 330 -16.92 13.12 5.69
N ILE A 331 -15.72 12.78 5.24
CA ILE A 331 -15.47 12.28 3.88
C ILE A 331 -15.01 10.83 3.96
N LEU A 332 -15.54 9.98 3.08
CA LEU A 332 -14.99 8.69 2.75
C LEU A 332 -14.38 8.72 1.35
N VAL A 333 -13.19 8.16 1.23
CA VAL A 333 -12.50 7.90 -0.03
C VAL A 333 -12.20 6.42 -0.12
N ILE A 334 -12.39 5.82 -1.30
CA ILE A 334 -12.08 4.41 -1.53
C ILE A 334 -11.21 4.25 -2.77
N GLY A 335 -10.25 3.35 -2.68
CA GLY A 335 -9.48 2.84 -3.81
C GLY A 335 -10.11 1.54 -4.32
N THR A 336 -10.29 1.44 -5.63
CA THR A 336 -10.93 0.28 -6.28
C THR A 336 -10.10 -0.23 -7.44
N ASN A 337 -10.50 -1.35 -8.04
CA ASN A 337 -9.91 -1.83 -9.30
C ASN A 337 -10.17 -0.90 -10.52
N SER A 338 -10.96 0.16 -10.36
CA SER A 338 -11.35 1.06 -11.44
C SER A 338 -11.04 2.54 -11.16
N GLY A 339 -10.21 2.83 -10.15
CA GLY A 339 -9.83 4.18 -9.73
C GLY A 339 -10.35 4.54 -8.33
N VAL A 340 -10.27 5.83 -8.00
CA VAL A 340 -10.66 6.37 -6.69
C VAL A 340 -12.07 6.94 -6.73
N TYR A 341 -12.87 6.64 -5.71
CA TYR A 341 -14.21 7.20 -5.51
C TYR A 341 -14.31 7.84 -4.14
N TRP A 342 -15.22 8.79 -3.99
CA TRP A 342 -15.44 9.48 -2.73
C TRP A 342 -16.92 9.80 -2.49
N SER A 343 -17.27 9.95 -1.22
CA SER A 343 -18.58 10.35 -0.74
C SER A 343 -18.42 11.24 0.49
N TRP A 344 -19.22 12.31 0.57
CA TRP A 344 -19.21 13.27 1.67
C TRP A 344 -20.59 13.45 2.33
N ASP A 345 -21.62 12.83 1.77
CA ASP A 345 -23.03 12.97 2.13
C ASP A 345 -23.54 11.75 2.94
N ASP A 346 -24.78 11.32 2.71
CA ASP A 346 -25.47 10.19 3.34
C ASP A 346 -24.83 8.81 3.09
N ARG A 347 -23.63 8.78 2.48
CA ARG A 347 -22.84 7.58 2.17
C ARG A 347 -23.51 6.67 1.15
N GLN A 348 -24.44 7.20 0.35
CA GLN A 348 -25.09 6.48 -0.75
C GLN A 348 -24.72 7.04 -2.12
N ASN A 349 -24.16 8.27 -2.20
CA ASN A 349 -23.70 8.84 -3.46
C ASN A 349 -22.17 8.92 -3.49
N TRP A 350 -21.61 8.11 -4.37
CA TRP A 350 -20.20 8.04 -4.69
C TRP A 350 -19.93 8.72 -6.02
N SER A 351 -18.90 9.56 -6.02
CA SER A 351 -18.37 10.23 -7.20
C SER A 351 -16.97 9.70 -7.47
N LYS A 352 -16.66 9.44 -8.74
CA LYS A 352 -15.29 9.13 -9.13
C LYS A 352 -14.44 10.40 -9.11
N PHE A 353 -13.25 10.36 -8.53
CA PHE A 353 -12.35 11.52 -8.59
C PHE A 353 -11.81 11.74 -10.01
N GLY A 354 -11.81 13.01 -10.45
CA GLY A 354 -11.05 13.48 -11.60
C GLY A 354 -11.59 13.10 -12.99
N ASN A 355 -11.78 14.10 -13.85
CA ASN A 355 -11.73 13.89 -15.30
C ASN A 355 -10.27 13.64 -15.70
N GLY A 356 -9.84 12.38 -15.74
CA GLY A 356 -8.49 12.00 -16.18
C GLY A 356 -7.74 11.05 -15.26
N PHE A 357 -8.26 10.74 -14.07
CA PHE A 357 -7.68 9.67 -13.25
C PHE A 357 -7.82 8.34 -14.01
N PRO A 358 -6.73 7.58 -14.22
CA PRO A 358 -6.77 6.38 -15.03
C PRO A 358 -7.69 5.31 -14.44
N ASN A 359 -8.29 4.49 -15.32
CA ASN A 359 -8.94 3.25 -14.91
C ASN A 359 -7.85 2.23 -14.54
N VAL A 360 -7.38 2.30 -13.30
CA VAL A 360 -6.31 1.44 -12.76
C VAL A 360 -6.70 0.97 -11.35
N ALA A 361 -6.17 -0.16 -10.92
CA ALA A 361 -6.28 -0.60 -9.55
C ALA A 361 -5.55 0.38 -8.62
N VAL A 362 -6.25 0.79 -7.57
CA VAL A 362 -5.73 1.59 -6.47
C VAL A 362 -5.75 0.70 -5.24
N TYR A 363 -4.58 0.46 -4.63
CA TYR A 363 -4.46 -0.43 -3.47
C TYR A 363 -4.43 0.32 -2.15
N ASP A 364 -4.06 1.60 -2.16
CA ASP A 364 -4.04 2.39 -0.94
C ASP A 364 -4.36 3.86 -1.22
N VAL A 365 -5.04 4.49 -0.28
CA VAL A 365 -5.38 5.91 -0.29
C VAL A 365 -5.19 6.48 1.11
N LEU A 366 -4.67 7.70 1.17
CA LEU A 366 -4.60 8.45 2.43
C LEU A 366 -4.93 9.92 2.18
N PHE A 367 -5.24 10.64 3.26
CA PHE A 367 -5.41 12.08 3.22
C PHE A 367 -4.23 12.80 3.90
N ASP A 368 -3.53 13.64 3.15
CA ASP A 368 -2.52 14.55 3.67
C ASP A 368 -3.17 15.88 4.08
N ASN A 369 -3.39 16.02 5.38
CA ASN A 369 -3.96 17.24 5.98
C ASN A 369 -3.07 18.48 5.77
N ASP A 370 -1.75 18.32 5.66
CA ASP A 370 -0.82 19.44 5.50
C ASP A 370 -0.83 20.00 4.08
N GLN A 371 -1.22 19.19 3.10
CA GLN A 371 -1.24 19.56 1.68
C GLN A 371 -2.65 19.72 1.10
N ASP A 372 -3.68 19.32 1.84
CA ASP A 372 -5.07 19.19 1.38
C ASP A 372 -5.22 18.26 0.17
N VAL A 373 -4.49 17.13 0.16
CA VAL A 373 -4.54 16.19 -0.95
C VAL A 373 -4.91 14.78 -0.51
N VAL A 374 -5.70 14.11 -1.34
CA VAL A 374 -5.80 12.65 -1.30
C VAL A 374 -4.65 12.07 -2.12
N VAL A 375 -3.87 11.20 -1.51
CA VAL A 375 -2.77 10.47 -2.16
C VAL A 375 -3.29 9.09 -2.51
N ALA A 376 -3.06 8.63 -3.74
CA ALA A 376 -3.52 7.34 -4.24
C ALA A 376 -2.36 6.53 -4.82
N GLY A 377 -2.06 5.39 -4.20
CA GLY A 377 -1.10 4.41 -4.68
C GLY A 377 -1.74 3.50 -5.73
N THR A 378 -1.26 3.59 -6.96
CA THR A 378 -1.79 2.76 -8.06
C THR A 378 -0.92 1.55 -8.32
N PHE A 379 -1.54 0.49 -8.82
CA PHE A 379 -0.81 -0.68 -9.28
C PHE A 379 -0.42 -0.54 -10.75
N GLY A 380 0.70 0.12 -11.00
CA GLY A 380 1.31 0.22 -12.33
C GLY A 380 1.12 1.57 -13.02
N ARG A 381 0.79 2.62 -12.27
CA ARG A 381 0.68 4.01 -12.76
C ARG A 381 1.32 5.06 -11.85
N GLY A 382 2.08 4.66 -10.82
CA GLY A 382 2.70 5.58 -9.87
C GLY A 382 1.80 6.02 -8.71
N ILE A 383 2.15 7.15 -8.09
CA ILE A 383 1.36 7.79 -7.03
C ILE A 383 0.65 9.04 -7.57
N TYR A 384 -0.65 9.13 -7.37
CA TYR A 384 -1.42 10.32 -7.75
C TYR A 384 -1.75 11.17 -6.54
N THR A 385 -1.79 12.48 -6.72
CA THR A 385 -2.35 13.40 -5.72
C THR A 385 -3.56 14.12 -6.28
N ILE A 386 -4.64 14.14 -5.51
CA ILE A 386 -5.91 14.79 -5.84
C ILE A 386 -6.09 15.96 -4.87
N ASP A 387 -6.10 17.18 -5.40
CA ASP A 387 -6.23 18.40 -4.61
C ASP A 387 -7.68 18.63 -4.16
N MET A 388 -7.96 18.43 -2.88
CA MET A 388 -9.31 18.52 -2.32
C MET A 388 -9.91 19.93 -2.41
N ARG A 389 -9.07 20.97 -2.50
CA ARG A 389 -9.52 22.36 -2.68
C ARG A 389 -10.15 22.61 -4.05
N LYS A 390 -9.88 21.72 -5.02
CA LYS A 390 -10.47 21.78 -6.37
C LYS A 390 -11.74 20.95 -6.50
N VAL A 391 -11.97 20.04 -5.56
CA VAL A 391 -13.13 19.13 -5.51
C VAL A 391 -14.35 19.85 -4.96
N PHE A 392 -14.17 20.74 -3.99
CA PHE A 392 -15.21 21.61 -3.45
C PHE A 392 -15.03 23.04 -4.00
N PRO A 393 -15.57 23.38 -5.19
CA PRO A 393 -15.44 24.73 -5.71
C PRO A 393 -16.25 25.70 -4.86
N VAL A 394 -15.54 26.68 -4.30
CA VAL A 394 -16.10 27.94 -3.83
C VAL A 394 -17.04 28.48 -4.91
N HIS A 395 -18.32 28.73 -4.58
CA HIS A 395 -19.34 29.21 -5.52
C HIS A 395 -18.80 30.12 -6.65
N ALA A 396 -18.72 29.60 -7.87
CA ALA A 396 -18.68 30.41 -9.09
C ALA A 396 -19.28 29.60 -10.24
N ASN A 397 -20.00 30.28 -11.13
CA ASN A 397 -20.70 29.73 -12.28
C ASN A 397 -19.80 29.11 -13.37
N ASP A 398 -18.64 28.54 -13.03
CA ASP A 398 -17.76 27.89 -13.98
C ASP A 398 -17.32 26.54 -13.42
N ILE A 399 -17.77 25.46 -14.08
CA ILE A 399 -17.15 24.15 -13.96
C ILE A 399 -15.75 24.30 -14.56
N LEU A 400 -14.74 24.48 -13.71
CA LEU A 400 -13.34 24.37 -14.10
C LEU A 400 -12.75 23.09 -13.51
N THR A 401 -12.05 22.40 -14.41
CA THR A 401 -11.43 21.09 -14.29
C THR A 401 -10.56 20.95 -13.04
N GLU A 402 -10.83 19.90 -12.25
CA GLU A 402 -9.90 19.37 -11.26
C GLU A 402 -8.54 19.13 -11.92
N GLU A 403 -7.49 19.82 -11.45
CA GLU A 403 -6.14 19.65 -11.97
C GLU A 403 -5.48 18.51 -11.17
N ILE A 404 -5.42 17.34 -11.79
CA ILE A 404 -4.71 16.19 -11.27
C ILE A 404 -3.21 16.45 -11.42
N LYS A 405 -2.48 16.42 -10.32
CA LYS A 405 -1.01 16.36 -10.38
C LYS A 405 -0.59 14.91 -10.38
N TRP A 406 0.09 14.56 -11.45
CA TRP A 406 0.64 13.23 -11.64
C TRP A 406 2.04 13.18 -11.08
N ASN A 407 2.28 12.26 -10.14
CA ASN A 407 3.61 11.97 -9.62
C ASN A 407 3.94 10.55 -10.10
N ILE A 408 5.09 10.41 -10.74
CA ILE A 408 5.51 9.18 -11.44
C ILE A 408 5.71 8.06 -10.44
#